data_AF-A0A514WRQ8-F1
#
_entry.id   AF-A0A514WRQ8-F1
#
_cell.length_a   1.000
_cell.length_b   1.000
_cell.length_c   1.000
_cell.angle_alpha   90.00
_cell.angle_beta   90.00
_cell.angle_gamma   90.00
#
_symmetry.space_group_name_H-M   'P 1'
#
loop_
_entity.id
_entity.type
_entity.pdbx_description
1 polymer ?
#
loop_
_entity_poly.entity_id
_entity_poly.type
_entity_poly.pdbx_seq_one_letter_code
_entity_poly.pdbx_strand_id
1 'polypeptide(L)'
;MPIKTLKQHFFTILLVIEILYLIVALMIPPLPGWKMFSRVEWVQQITLTDDHGHEVSLAGYLPKTHYDFDESTARGTAEFICRKHPEIANWNLKIEGASYELQASDCTARKK
;
A
#
# COMPACT_ATOMS: atom_id res chain seq x y z
N MET A 1 23.09 -51.82 18.17
CA MET A 1 22.06 -50.75 18.09
C MET A 1 22.67 -49.40 17.66
N PRO A 2 23.02 -49.15 16.37
CA PRO A 2 23.56 -47.85 15.94
C PRO A 2 22.64 -47.02 15.03
N ILE A 3 21.47 -47.55 14.62
CA ILE A 3 20.65 -46.94 13.56
C ILE A 3 19.86 -45.71 14.06
N LYS A 4 19.58 -45.61 15.36
CA LYS A 4 18.82 -44.49 15.94
C LYS A 4 19.60 -43.17 15.97
N THR A 5 20.90 -43.21 16.28
CA THR A 5 21.75 -42.02 16.35
C THR A 5 21.99 -41.39 14.99
N LEU A 6 22.18 -42.21 13.94
CA LEU A 6 22.38 -41.71 12.57
C LEU A 6 21.15 -40.93 12.05
N LYS A 7 19.94 -41.44 12.29
CA LYS A 7 18.70 -40.74 11.94
C LYS A 7 18.55 -39.44 12.71
N GLN A 8 18.89 -39.44 14.00
CA GLN A 8 18.78 -38.25 14.84
C GLN A 8 19.72 -37.14 14.37
N HIS A 9 20.97 -37.45 14.02
CA HIS A 9 21.89 -36.46 13.44
C HIS A 9 21.41 -35.92 12.09
N PHE A 10 20.81 -36.77 11.24
CA PHE A 10 20.26 -36.34 9.95
C PHE A 10 19.13 -35.32 10.09
N PHE A 11 18.19 -35.53 11.03
CA PHE A 11 17.12 -34.57 11.31
C PHE A 11 17.64 -33.26 11.87
N THR A 12 18.62 -33.31 12.79
CA THR A 12 19.23 -32.09 13.34
C THR A 12 19.93 -31.27 12.26
N ILE A 13 20.65 -31.93 11.34
CA ILE A 13 21.31 -31.26 10.21
C ILE A 13 20.28 -30.60 9.28
N LEU A 14 19.21 -31.31 8.91
CA LEU A 14 18.13 -30.75 8.11
C LEU A 14 17.49 -29.53 8.75
N LEU A 15 17.23 -29.61 10.06
CA LEU A 15 16.62 -28.51 10.81
C LEU A 15 17.55 -27.29 10.89
N VAL A 16 18.86 -27.50 11.03
CA VAL A 16 19.85 -26.42 11.00
C VAL A 16 19.90 -25.76 9.62
N ILE A 17 19.82 -26.55 8.53
CA ILE A 17 19.81 -26.02 7.15
C ILE A 17 18.54 -25.18 6.91
N GLU A 18 17.37 -25.66 7.34
CA GLU A 18 16.09 -24.91 7.29
C GLU A 18 16.16 -23.58 8.05
N ILE A 19 16.72 -23.59 9.27
CA ILE A 19 16.90 -22.37 10.08
C ILE A 19 17.85 -21.40 9.39
N LEU A 20 18.98 -21.87 8.84
CA LEU A 20 19.91 -21.05 8.08
C LEU A 20 19.25 -20.46 6.83
N TYR A 21 18.43 -21.24 6.14
CA TYR A 21 17.68 -20.77 4.97
C TYR A 21 16.71 -19.64 5.34
N LEU A 22 15.97 -19.77 6.46
CA LEU A 22 15.08 -18.73 6.98
C LEU A 22 15.85 -17.45 7.35
N ILE A 23 17.00 -17.57 8.01
CA ILE A 23 17.85 -16.43 8.39
C ILE A 23 18.38 -15.71 7.14
N VAL A 24 18.82 -16.46 6.13
CA VAL A 24 19.28 -15.90 4.85
C VAL A 24 18.12 -15.23 4.11
N ALA A 25 16.94 -15.85 4.08
CA ALA A 25 15.74 -15.28 3.46
C ALA A 25 15.30 -13.96 4.11
N LEU A 26 15.54 -13.79 5.42
CA LEU A 26 15.31 -12.53 6.14
C LEU A 26 16.31 -11.43 5.77
N MET A 27 17.55 -11.79 5.41
CA MET A 27 18.60 -10.83 5.04
C MET A 27 18.63 -10.47 3.56
N ILE A 28 18.07 -11.32 2.69
CA ILE A 28 17.92 -11.00 1.26
C ILE A 28 16.69 -10.07 1.13
N PRO A 29 16.83 -8.90 0.48
CA PRO A 29 15.73 -7.98 0.29
C PRO A 29 14.54 -8.71 -0.37
N PRO A 30 13.30 -8.34 0.00
CA PRO A 30 12.10 -9.08 -0.41
C PRO A 30 12.12 -9.33 -1.92
N LEU A 31 12.04 -10.61 -2.28
CA LEU A 31 11.84 -11.06 -3.67
C LEU A 31 10.72 -10.22 -4.30
N PRO A 32 10.79 -9.90 -5.61
CA PRO A 32 9.88 -8.96 -6.26
C PRO A 32 8.38 -9.24 -6.03
N GLY A 33 7.99 -10.48 -5.71
CA GLY A 33 6.62 -10.84 -5.33
C GLY A 33 6.12 -10.26 -3.99
N TRP A 34 6.99 -9.98 -3.01
CA TRP A 34 6.57 -9.37 -1.74
C TRP A 34 6.20 -7.89 -1.87
N LYS A 35 6.82 -7.17 -2.82
CA LYS A 35 6.44 -5.80 -3.18
C LYS A 35 5.01 -5.69 -3.71
N MET A 36 4.46 -6.78 -4.24
CA MET A 36 3.07 -6.82 -4.70
C MET A 36 2.09 -6.75 -3.52
N PHE A 37 2.42 -7.36 -2.38
CA PHE A 37 1.57 -7.35 -1.18
C PHE A 37 1.69 -6.06 -0.38
N SER A 38 2.90 -5.49 -0.25
CA SER A 38 3.10 -4.23 0.47
C SER A 38 2.39 -3.03 -0.19
N ARG A 39 2.16 -3.09 -1.51
CA ARG A 39 1.45 -2.03 -2.23
C ARG A 39 -0.06 -2.03 -1.97
N VAL A 40 -0.64 -3.18 -1.62
CA VAL A 40 -2.09 -3.28 -1.34
C VAL A 40 -2.44 -2.58 -0.02
N GLU A 41 -1.56 -2.63 0.97
CA GLU A 41 -1.74 -1.93 2.24
C GLU A 41 -1.71 -0.40 2.09
N TRP A 42 -0.90 0.11 1.16
CA TRP A 42 -0.79 1.55 0.89
C TRP A 42 -2.10 2.17 0.38
N VAL A 43 -2.83 1.44 -0.49
CA VAL A 43 -4.11 1.92 -1.04
C VAL A 43 -5.19 2.05 0.03
N GLN A 44 -5.12 1.25 1.11
CA GLN A 44 -6.08 1.32 2.22
C GLN A 44 -5.89 2.55 3.12
N GLN A 45 -4.76 3.25 3.01
CA GLN A 45 -4.45 4.44 3.84
C GLN A 45 -4.75 5.76 3.12
N ILE A 46 -5.38 5.70 1.95
CA ILE A 46 -5.72 6.86 1.15
C ILE A 46 -7.24 6.98 1.03
N THR A 47 -7.79 8.02 1.64
CA THR A 47 -9.24 8.28 1.64
C THR A 47 -9.52 9.68 1.14
N LEU A 48 -10.45 9.80 0.19
CA LEU A 48 -10.98 11.10 -0.26
C LEU A 48 -12.41 11.25 0.28
N THR A 49 -12.69 12.37 0.93
CA THR A 49 -14.01 12.68 1.50
C THR A 49 -14.52 13.99 0.94
N ASP A 50 -15.80 14.06 0.57
CA ASP A 50 -16.45 15.33 0.20
C ASP A 50 -16.85 16.15 1.44
N ASP A 51 -17.42 17.34 1.23
CA ASP A 51 -17.91 18.25 2.27
C ASP A 51 -19.18 17.74 2.98
N HIS A 52 -19.85 16.75 2.40
CA HIS A 52 -21.00 16.06 2.97
C HIS A 52 -20.61 14.84 3.82
N GLY A 53 -19.32 14.48 3.84
CA GLY A 53 -18.79 13.35 4.61
C GLY A 53 -18.88 12.01 3.87
N HIS A 54 -19.19 12.00 2.58
CA HIS A 54 -19.15 10.80 1.76
C HIS A 54 -17.72 10.47 1.32
N GLU A 55 -17.35 9.21 1.50
CA GLU A 55 -16.06 8.70 1.07
C GLU A 55 -16.10 8.27 -0.40
N VAL A 56 -15.14 8.75 -1.17
CA VAL A 56 -14.98 8.46 -2.60
C VAL A 56 -13.71 7.65 -2.81
N SER A 57 -13.86 6.46 -3.40
CA SER A 57 -12.72 5.62 -3.73
C SER A 57 -11.97 6.15 -4.95
N LEU A 58 -10.72 6.56 -4.75
CA LEU A 58 -9.83 7.01 -5.83
C LEU A 58 -9.57 5.91 -6.87
N ALA A 59 -9.55 4.65 -6.45
CA ALA A 59 -9.32 3.50 -7.32
C ALA A 59 -10.39 3.37 -8.42
N GLY A 60 -11.62 3.85 -8.17
CA GLY A 60 -12.69 3.87 -9.17
C GLY A 60 -12.44 4.82 -10.35
N TYR A 61 -11.52 5.78 -10.19
CA TYR A 61 -11.18 6.78 -11.20
C TYR A 61 -9.88 6.47 -11.96
N LEU A 62 -9.18 5.40 -11.58
CA LEU A 62 -7.94 4.97 -12.23
C LEU A 62 -8.20 3.89 -13.28
N PRO A 63 -7.36 3.81 -14.33
CA PRO A 63 -7.35 2.67 -15.24
C PRO A 63 -7.05 1.37 -14.49
N LYS A 64 -7.76 0.28 -14.82
CA LYS A 64 -7.59 -1.05 -14.20
C LYS A 64 -6.17 -1.66 -14.33
N THR A 65 -5.32 -1.05 -15.15
CA THR A 65 -3.94 -1.48 -15.41
C THR A 65 -2.91 -0.73 -14.56
N HIS A 66 -3.31 0.29 -13.79
CA HIS A 66 -2.42 1.03 -12.90
C HIS A 66 -2.38 0.36 -11.53
N TYR A 67 -1.20 -0.18 -11.19
CA TYR A 67 -0.92 -0.84 -9.91
C TYR A 67 0.06 -0.05 -9.03
N ASP A 68 0.50 1.13 -9.49
CA ASP A 68 1.29 2.04 -8.69
C ASP A 68 0.39 3.21 -8.27
N PHE A 69 0.28 3.40 -6.96
CA PHE A 69 -0.55 4.44 -6.37
C PHE A 69 0.28 5.15 -5.31
N ASP A 70 1.04 6.15 -5.77
CA ASP A 70 1.86 6.99 -4.92
C ASP A 70 1.11 8.26 -4.48
N GLU A 71 1.70 9.02 -3.55
CA GLU A 71 1.11 10.28 -3.06
C GLU A 71 0.84 11.27 -4.21
N SER A 72 1.72 11.33 -5.20
CA SER A 72 1.58 12.26 -6.33
C SER A 72 0.35 11.93 -7.19
N THR A 73 0.13 10.64 -7.43
CA THR A 73 -0.99 10.08 -8.18
C THR A 73 -2.28 10.26 -7.39
N ALA A 74 -2.25 10.03 -6.08
CA ALA A 74 -3.39 10.26 -5.19
C ALA A 74 -3.84 11.73 -5.22
N ARG A 75 -2.90 12.67 -5.10
CA ARG A 75 -3.21 14.10 -5.22
C ARG A 75 -3.77 14.44 -6.60
N GLY A 76 -3.08 14.04 -7.68
CA GLY A 76 -3.55 14.31 -9.04
C GLY A 76 -4.93 13.73 -9.33
N THR A 77 -5.24 12.54 -8.79
CA THR A 77 -6.57 11.92 -8.91
C THR A 77 -7.62 12.69 -8.12
N ALA A 78 -7.30 13.15 -6.90
CA ALA A 78 -8.21 13.99 -6.12
C ALA A 78 -8.49 15.34 -6.79
N GLU A 79 -7.47 15.98 -7.38
CA GLU A 79 -7.64 17.22 -8.14
C GLU A 79 -8.53 17.00 -9.38
N PHE A 80 -8.35 15.87 -10.06
CA PHE A 80 -9.22 15.48 -11.17
C PHE A 80 -10.67 15.27 -10.74
N ILE A 81 -10.92 14.56 -9.63
CA ILE A 81 -12.26 14.34 -9.07
C ILE A 81 -12.91 15.67 -8.69
N CYS A 82 -12.17 16.56 -8.01
CA CYS A 82 -12.65 17.89 -7.65
C CYS A 82 -13.12 18.67 -8.88
N ARG A 83 -12.33 18.67 -9.97
CA ARG A 83 -12.71 19.37 -11.22
C ARG A 83 -13.91 18.74 -11.93
N LYS A 84 -14.12 17.43 -11.75
CA LYS A 84 -15.26 16.71 -12.33
C LYS A 84 -16.57 16.99 -11.58
N HIS A 85 -16.48 17.39 -10.32
CA HIS A 85 -17.61 17.62 -9.40
C HIS A 85 -17.58 19.06 -8.84
N PRO A 86 -17.77 20.08 -9.69
CA PRO A 86 -17.72 21.49 -9.27
C PRO A 86 -18.83 21.88 -8.30
N GLU A 87 -19.87 21.05 -8.14
CA GLU A 87 -20.96 21.23 -7.20
C GLU A 87 -20.56 21.03 -5.73
N ILE A 88 -19.45 20.31 -5.46
CA ILE A 88 -18.94 20.05 -4.11
C ILE A 88 -17.90 21.12 -3.75
N ALA A 89 -18.12 21.83 -2.64
CA ALA A 89 -17.32 23.02 -2.32
C ALA A 89 -15.91 22.67 -1.83
N ASN A 90 -15.80 21.62 -1.01
CA ASN A 90 -14.53 21.19 -0.42
C ASN A 90 -14.36 19.69 -0.49
N TRP A 91 -13.12 19.26 -0.70
CA TRP A 91 -12.70 17.87 -0.63
C TRP A 91 -11.56 17.73 0.36
N ASN A 92 -11.54 16.63 1.10
CA ASN A 92 -10.46 16.29 2.02
C ASN A 92 -9.82 14.97 1.63
N LEU A 93 -8.55 15.02 1.25
CA LEU A 93 -7.72 13.87 0.91
C LEU A 93 -6.82 13.55 2.10
N LYS A 94 -6.92 12.35 2.66
CA LYS A 94 -5.98 11.84 3.68
C LYS A 94 -5.06 10.81 3.07
N ILE A 95 -3.76 10.93 3.33
CA ILE A 95 -2.70 10.04 2.89
C ILE A 95 -1.76 9.81 4.08
N GLU A 96 -1.69 8.59 4.60
CA GLU A 96 -0.74 8.20 5.68
C GLU A 96 -0.68 9.19 6.87
N GLY A 97 -1.83 9.71 7.30
CA GLY A 97 -1.93 10.67 8.41
C GLY A 97 -1.69 12.14 8.05
N ALA A 98 -1.30 12.46 6.80
CA ALA A 98 -1.38 13.82 6.25
C ALA A 98 -2.80 14.09 5.72
N SER A 99 -3.30 15.30 5.92
CA SER A 99 -4.60 15.76 5.39
C SER A 99 -4.36 16.88 4.39
N TYR A 100 -5.02 16.81 3.25
CA TYR A 100 -4.96 17.80 2.18
C TYR A 100 -6.39 18.28 1.89
N GLU A 101 -6.57 19.59 1.82
CA GLU A 101 -7.85 20.20 1.47
C GLU A 101 -7.78 20.69 0.02
N LEU A 102 -8.82 20.37 -0.76
CA LEU A 102 -9.01 20.88 -2.11
C LEU A 102 -10.30 21.72 -2.12
N GLN A 103 -10.19 22.96 -2.58
CA GLN A 103 -11.35 23.84 -2.73
C GLN A 103 -11.83 23.83 -4.17
N ALA A 104 -13.13 23.93 -4.41
CA ALA A 104 -13.70 23.94 -5.76
C ALA A 104 -13.16 25.08 -6.65
N SER A 105 -12.64 26.16 -6.05
CA SER A 105 -12.14 27.35 -6.76
C SER A 105 -10.84 27.11 -7.53
N ASP A 106 -9.92 26.29 -6.99
CA ASP A 106 -8.61 26.02 -7.59
C ASP A 106 -8.28 24.52 -7.71
N CYS A 107 -9.08 23.65 -7.08
CA CYS A 107 -8.92 22.20 -7.00
C CYS A 107 -7.47 21.77 -6.79
N THR A 108 -6.72 22.51 -5.97
CA THR A 108 -5.31 22.23 -5.69
C THR A 108 -5.17 21.63 -4.31
N ALA A 109 -4.49 20.49 -4.18
CA ALA A 109 -4.31 19.84 -2.88
C ALA A 109 -3.35 20.63 -1.99
N ARG A 110 -3.89 21.30 -0.95
CA ARG A 110 -3.11 22.05 0.04
C ARG A 110 -3.04 21.28 1.34
N LYS A 111 -1.83 21.07 1.85
CA LYS A 111 -1.63 20.40 3.13
C LYS A 111 -2.24 21.23 4.26
N LYS A 112 -3.03 20.58 5.10
CA LYS A 112 -3.66 21.16 6.30
C LYS A 112 -2.75 21.06 7.52
#